data_AF-A0A837IH28-F1
#
_entry.id   AF-A0A837IH28-F1
#
_cell.length_a   1.000
_cell.length_b   1.000
_cell.length_c   1.000
_cell.angle_alpha   90.00
_cell.angle_beta   90.00
_cell.angle_gamma   90.00
#
_symmetry.space_group_name_H-M   'P 1'
#
loop_
_entity.id
_entity.type
_entity.pdbx_description
1 polymer ?
#
loop_
_entity_poly.entity_id
_entity_poly.type
_entity_poly.pdbx_seq_one_letter_code
_entity_poly.pdbx_strand_id
1 'polypeptide(L)' 'MHWEYKSLVLKPDHEDDIINEMGGERWELVSVVNIVRNSAPYLRLYFKRSVR' A
#
# COMPACT_ATOMS: atom_id res chain seq x y z
N MET A 1 17.27 8.24 -12.50
CA MET A 1 16.45 8.21 -11.28
C MET A 1 15.47 7.07 -11.45
N HIS A 2 15.74 5.92 -10.82
CA HIS A 2 14.86 4.75 -10.92
C HIS A 2 13.84 4.78 -9.79
N TRP A 3 12.61 4.39 -10.11
CA TRP A 3 11.52 4.30 -9.15
C TRP A 3 11.07 2.84 -9.08
N GLU A 4 10.89 2.35 -7.86
CA GLU A 4 10.22 1.09 -7.59
C GLU A 4 8.80 1.36 -7.11
N TYR A 5 7.89 0.45 -7.46
CA TYR A 5 6.47 0.54 -7.11
C TYR A 5 6.04 -0.75 -6.42
N LYS A 6 5.27 -0.62 -5.34
CA LYS A 6 4.63 -1.73 -4.61
C LYS A 6 3.16 -1.40 -4.40
N SER A 7 2.32 -2.43 -4.32
CA SER A 7 0.92 -2.27 -3.90
C SER A 7 0.58 -3.20 -2.76
N LEU A 8 -0.25 -2.74 -1.83
CA LEU A 8 -0.77 -3.52 -0.72
C LEU A 8 -2.30 -3.55 -0.78
N VAL A 9 -2.91 -4.69 -0.47
CA VAL A 9 -4.37 -4.82 -0.36
C VAL A 9 -4.69 -5.28 1.06
N LEU A 10 -5.45 -4.48 1.79
CA LEU A 10 -5.85 -4.78 3.17
C LEU A 10 -7.32 -4.42 3.39
N LYS A 11 -7.88 -4.91 4.49
CA LYS A 11 -9.19 -4.43 4.95
C LYS A 11 -9.05 -3.04 5.58
N PRO A 12 -10.08 -2.19 5.56
CA PRO A 12 -10.00 -0.84 6.11
C PRO A 12 -9.60 -0.77 7.59
N ASP A 13 -9.94 -1.80 8.37
CA ASP A 13 -9.67 -1.91 9.81
C ASP A 13 -8.27 -2.46 10.15
N HIS A 14 -7.44 -2.71 9.15
CA HIS A 14 -6.12 -3.35 9.28
C HIS A 14 -4.96 -2.37 8.96
N GLU A 15 -5.06 -1.09 9.33
CA GLU A 15 -4.01 -0.11 9.04
C GLU A 15 -2.64 -0.48 9.65
N ASP A 16 -2.62 -1.19 10.77
CA ASP A 16 -1.39 -1.67 11.42
C ASP A 16 -0.57 -2.61 10.52
N ASP A 17 -1.22 -3.32 9.59
CA ASP A 17 -0.55 -4.20 8.63
C ASP A 17 0.30 -3.40 7.62
N ILE A 18 -0.05 -2.12 7.38
CA ILE A 18 0.71 -1.23 6.50
C ILE A 18 2.11 -0.99 7.09
N ILE A 19 2.22 -0.74 8.39
CA ILE A 19 3.54 -0.45 9.00
C ILE A 19 4.43 -1.68 8.96
N ASN A 20 3.87 -2.86 9.21
CA ASN A 20 4.59 -4.13 9.17
C ASN A 20 5.09 -4.47 7.76
N GLU A 21 4.25 -4.30 6.73
CA GLU A 21 4.56 -4.63 5.34
C GLU A 21 5.60 -3.73 4.68
N MET A 22 5.80 -2.53 5.24
CA MET A 22 6.70 -1.52 4.69
C MET A 22 8.10 -1.59 5.30
N GLY A 23 8.32 -2.51 6.24
CA GLY A 23 9.66 -2.97 6.64
C GLY A 23 10.61 -1.90 7.17
N GLY A 24 10.09 -0.78 7.66
CA GLY A 24 10.90 0.38 8.08
C GLY A 24 11.55 1.16 6.92
N GLU A 25 11.28 0.79 5.68
CA GLU A 25 11.78 1.47 4.49
C GLU A 25 10.91 2.70 4.17
N ARG A 26 11.54 3.77 3.65
CA ARG A 26 10.83 4.99 3.25
C ARG A 26 10.18 4.83 1.89
N TRP A 27 8.96 4.33 1.90
CA TRP A 27 8.05 4.36 0.76
C TRP A 27 7.10 5.56 0.86
N GLU A 28 6.81 6.18 -0.28
CA GLU A 28 5.83 7.25 -0.40
C GLU A 28 4.49 6.68 -0.89
N LEU A 29 3.40 6.97 -0.17
CA LEU A 29 2.05 6.63 -0.62
C LEU A 29 1.65 7.56 -1.77
N VAL A 30 1.25 6.96 -2.88
CA VAL A 30 0.90 7.68 -4.11
C VAL A 30 -0.60 7.70 -4.34
N SER A 31 -1.28 6.59 -4.02
CA SER A 31 -2.72 6.45 -4.29
C SER A 31 -3.37 5.43 -3.36
N VAL A 32 -4.64 5.67 -3.07
CA VAL A 32 -5.52 4.79 -2.30
C VAL A 32 -6.77 4.55 -3.13
N VAL A 33 -7.10 3.28 -3.35
CA VAL A 33 -8.28 2.88 -4.10
C VAL A 33 -9.13 1.96 -3.23
N ASN A 34 -10.40 2.32 -3.06
CA ASN A 34 -11.37 1.44 -2.42
C ASN A 34 -11.85 0.40 -3.46
N ILE A 35 -11.76 -0.88 -3.12
CA ILE A 35 -12.18 -1.99 -3.96
C ILE A 35 -13.13 -2.89 -3.19
N VAL A 36 -14.15 -3.41 -3.87
CA VAL A 36 -15.06 -4.40 -3.29
C VAL A 36 -14.68 -5.78 -3.82
N ARG A 37 -14.41 -6.72 -2.93
CA ARG A 37 -14.10 -8.12 -3.27
C ARG A 37 -14.97 -9.03 -2.44
N ASN A 38 -15.73 -9.91 -3.08
CA ASN A 38 -16.66 -10.84 -2.42
C ASN A 38 -17.63 -10.12 -1.45
N SER A 39 -18.19 -8.99 -1.89
CA SER A 39 -19.10 -8.13 -1.09
C SER A 39 -18.48 -7.52 0.18
N ALA A 40 -17.16 -7.60 0.35
CA ALA A 40 -16.44 -6.94 1.44
C ALA A 40 -15.59 -5.78 0.91
N PRO A 41 -15.50 -4.65 1.64
CA PRO A 41 -14.65 -3.52 1.28
C PRO A 41 -13.18 -3.82 1.59
N TYR A 42 -12.29 -3.39 0.70
CA TYR A 42 -10.85 -3.43 0.84
C TYR A 42 -10.23 -2.13 0.35
N LEU A 43 -9.05 -1.82 0.84
CA LEU A 43 -8.22 -0.73 0.34
C LEU A 43 -7.04 -1.32 -0.42
N ARG A 44 -6.81 -0.83 -1.64
CA ARG A 44 -5.57 -1.03 -2.37
C ARG A 44 -4.74 0.25 -2.26
N LEU A 45 -3.58 0.13 -1.65
CA LEU A 45 -2.60 1.20 -1.49
C LEU A 45 -1.49 1.04 -2.52
N TYR A 46 -1.06 2.14 -3.12
CA TYR A 46 0.04 2.18 -4.08
C TYR A 46 1.17 3.03 -3.52
N PHE A 47 2.37 2.47 -3.51
CA PHE A 47 3.55 3.10 -2.98
C PHE A 47 4.64 3.19 -4.04
N LYS A 48 5.49 4.21 -3.93
CA LYS A 48 6.72 4.31 -4.71
C LYS A 48 7.91 4.58 -3.79
N ARG A 49 9.10 4.20 -4.23
CA ARG A 49 10.36 4.67 -3.63
C ARG A 49 11.38 4.98 -4.70
N SER A 50 12.26 5.94 -4.41
CA SER A 50 13.41 6.19 -5.26
C SER A 50 14.50 5.18 -4.91
N VAL A 51 15.01 4.47 -5.90
CA VAL A 51 16.23 3.68 -5.79
C VAL A 51 17.39 4.47 -6.38
N ARG A 52 18.48 4.52 -5.62
CA ARG A 52 19.75 5.15 -6.03
C ARG A 52 20.60 4.15 -6.80
#